data_AF-A0A7L4TSX6-F1
#
_entry.id   AF-A0A7L4TSX6-F1
#
_cell.length_a   1.000
_cell.length_b   1.000
_cell.length_c   1.000
_cell.angle_alpha   90.00
_cell.angle_beta   90.00
_cell.angle_gamma   90.00
#
_symmetry.space_group_name_H-M   'P 1'
#
loop_
_entity.id
_entity.type
_entity.pdbx_description
1 polymer ?
#
loop_
_entity_poly.entity_id
_entity_poly.type
_entity_poly.pdbx_seq_one_letter_code
_entity_poly.pdbx_strand_id
1 'polypeptide(L)' 'HGFCWFVHTNGYELNGVKIKEEGVEHTGDQGGFRAHVFMIPSKQFRLIWLTNGEQFLTGTILKVLRDNNVL' A
#
# COMPACT_ATOMS: atom_id res chain seq x y z
N HIS A 1 14.71 -10.92 -6.16
CA HIS A 1 14.83 -9.85 -5.14
C HIS A 1 13.50 -9.63 -4.42
N GLY A 2 12.86 -10.66 -3.87
CA GLY A 2 11.49 -10.55 -3.40
C GLY A 2 11.25 -11.23 -2.07
N PHE A 3 11.63 -10.60 -0.96
CA PHE A 3 11.18 -10.92 0.41
C PHE A 3 11.39 -9.74 1.37
N CYS A 4 11.52 -8.51 0.86
CA CYS A 4 11.80 -7.35 1.71
C CYS A 4 10.50 -6.69 2.13
N TRP A 5 10.33 -6.53 3.44
CA TRP A 5 9.33 -5.62 4.02
C TRP A 5 9.92 -4.22 4.07
N PHE A 6 9.10 -3.22 3.76
CA PHE A 6 9.45 -1.82 3.90
C PHE A 6 8.72 -1.24 5.10
N VAL A 7 9.45 -0.51 5.94
CA VAL A 7 8.91 0.21 7.10
C VAL A 7 9.19 1.69 6.89
N HIS A 8 8.14 2.50 6.92
CA HIS A 8 8.19 3.94 6.70
C HIS A 8 7.91 4.66 8.02
N THR A 9 8.87 5.40 8.58
CA THR A 9 8.78 5.91 9.97
C THR A 9 8.59 7.42 10.12
N ASN A 10 8.68 8.21 9.05
CA ASN A 10 8.68 9.69 9.12
C ASN A 10 7.69 10.36 8.17
N GLY A 11 6.55 9.71 7.92
CA GLY A 11 5.64 10.10 6.86
C GLY A 11 6.24 9.89 5.47
N TYR A 12 5.41 9.49 4.53
CA TYR A 12 5.85 9.11 3.19
C TYR A 12 4.73 9.39 2.19
N GLU A 13 5.10 9.40 0.91
CA GLU A 13 4.15 9.57 -0.16
C GLU A 13 4.07 8.28 -0.97
N LEU A 14 2.86 7.75 -1.10
CA LEU A 14 2.60 6.59 -1.93
C LEU A 14 1.66 6.99 -3.07
N ASN A 15 2.22 7.11 -4.29
CA ASN A 15 1.50 7.50 -5.50
C ASN A 15 0.65 8.78 -5.32
N GLY A 16 1.21 9.84 -4.73
CA GLY A 16 0.51 11.11 -4.51
C GLY A 16 -0.36 11.17 -3.25
N VAL A 17 -0.46 10.07 -2.49
CA VAL A 17 -1.13 10.07 -1.18
C VAL A 17 -0.08 10.22 -0.08
N LYS A 18 -0.10 11.37 0.60
CA LYS A 18 0.76 11.62 1.76
C LYS A 18 0.18 10.92 2.99
N ILE A 19 0.98 10.07 3.60
CA ILE A 19 0.67 9.33 4.82
C ILE A 19 1.62 9.88 5.88
N LYS A 20 1.07 10.31 7.02
CA LYS A 20 1.86 10.92 8.10
C LYS A 20 2.27 9.91 9.16
N GLU A 21 1.56 8.79 9.19
CA GLU A 21 1.71 7.70 10.13
C GLU A 21 2.80 6.72 9.68
N GLU A 22 3.25 5.89 10.62
CA GLU A 22 4.11 4.76 10.30
C GLU A 22 3.38 3.76 9.40
N GLY A 23 4.06 3.30 8.35
CA GLY A 23 3.55 2.36 7.39
C GLY A 23 4.43 1.12 7.26
N VAL A 24 3.81 -0.04 7.07
CA VAL A 24 4.51 -1.29 6.77
C VAL A 24 3.94 -1.89 5.49
N GLU A 25 4.80 -2.23 4.54
CA GLU A 25 4.34 -2.74 3.26
C GLU A 25 5.25 -3.79 2.63
N HIS A 26 4.66 -4.63 1.77
CA HIS A 26 5.36 -5.65 1.00
C HIS A 26 4.65 -5.93 -0.32
N THR A 27 5.42 -5.88 -1.41
CA THR A 27 4.96 -6.13 -2.78
C THR A 27 5.39 -7.49 -3.29
N GLY A 28 4.51 -8.11 -4.08
CA GLY A 28 4.80 -9.32 -4.83
C GLY A 28 4.47 -9.13 -6.31
N ASP A 29 5.35 -9.61 -7.18
CA ASP A 29 5.15 -9.65 -8.63
C ASP A 29 5.64 -11.00 -9.16
N GLN A 30 4.76 -11.75 -9.81
CA GLN A 30 5.11 -13.01 -10.46
C GLN A 30 4.16 -13.33 -11.62
N GLY A 31 4.70 -13.50 -12.83
CA GLY A 31 3.98 -14.10 -13.96
C GLY A 31 2.70 -13.36 -14.37
N GLY A 32 2.72 -12.03 -14.36
CA GLY A 32 1.55 -11.20 -14.69
C GLY A 32 0.58 -10.99 -13.52
N PHE A 33 0.89 -11.50 -12.33
CA PHE A 33 0.18 -11.21 -11.09
C PHE A 33 0.92 -10.18 -10.26
N ARG A 34 0.15 -9.29 -9.62
CA ARG A 34 0.66 -8.36 -8.62
C ARG A 34 -0.12 -8.43 -7.33
N ALA A 35 0.56 -8.22 -6.23
CA ALA A 35 -0.04 -8.12 -4.92
C ALA A 35 0.66 -7.04 -4.08
N HIS A 36 -0.09 -6.49 -3.13
CA HIS A 36 0.45 -5.62 -2.11
C HIS A 36 -0.23 -5.87 -0.78
N VAL A 37 0.57 -6.00 0.27
CA VAL A 37 0.14 -5.90 1.66
C VAL A 37 0.62 -4.54 2.17
N PHE A 38 -0.29 -3.77 2.74
CA PHE A 38 -0.04 -2.43 3.24
C PHE A 38 -0.77 -2.21 4.57
N MET A 39 -0.08 -1.68 5.56
CA MET A 39 -0.62 -1.51 6.91
C MET A 39 -0.24 -0.14 7.49
N ILE A 40 -1.18 0.48 8.19
CA ILE A 40 -0.95 1.64 9.06
C ILE A 40 -1.36 1.20 10.48
N PRO A 41 -0.41 0.70 11.30
CA PRO A 41 -0.72 0.08 12.59
C PRO A 41 -1.50 1.00 13.54
N SER A 42 -1.13 2.29 13.59
CA SER A 42 -1.77 3.28 14.47
C SER A 42 -3.26 3.51 14.17
N LYS A 43 -3.70 3.25 12.93
CA LYS A 43 -5.10 3.35 12.50
C LYS A 43 -5.84 2.01 12.53
N GLN A 44 -5.16 0.92 12.92
CA GLN A 44 -5.63 -0.46 12.75
C GLN A 44 -6.05 -0.76 11.29
N PHE A 45 -5.45 -0.05 10.34
CA PHE A 45 -5.80 -0.15 8.93
C PHE A 45 -4.91 -1.16 8.24
N ARG A 46 -5.52 -2.04 7.43
CA ARG A 46 -4.83 -3.06 6.63
C ARG A 46 -5.48 -3.11 5.26
N LEU A 47 -4.66 -3.01 4.23
CA LEU A 47 -5.05 -3.19 2.83
C LEU A 47 -4.27 -4.37 2.28
N ILE A 48 -5.01 -5.34 1.74
CA ILE A 48 -4.44 -6.47 1.00
C ILE A 48 -5.19 -6.51 -0.32
N TRP A 49 -4.45 -6.47 -1.43
CA TRP A 49 -5.03 -6.65 -2.75
C TRP A 49 -4.15 -7.55 -3.62
N LEU A 50 -4.80 -8.25 -4.54
CA LEU A 50 -4.19 -9.11 -5.55
C LEU A 50 -4.86 -8.84 -6.89
N THR A 51 -4.09 -8.86 -7.97
CA THR A 51 -4.60 -8.69 -9.33
C THR A 51 -3.86 -9.61 -10.30
N ASN A 52 -4.55 -10.00 -11.37
CA ASN A 52 -4.01 -10.77 -12.50
C ASN A 52 -3.56 -9.84 -13.65
N GLY A 53 -3.04 -8.66 -13.31
CA GLY A 53 -2.49 -7.70 -14.26
C GLY A 53 -1.26 -6.99 -13.71
N GLU A 54 -0.56 -6.28 -14.59
CA GLU A 54 0.71 -5.62 -14.24
C GLU A 54 0.54 -4.25 -13.58
N GLN A 55 -0.70 -3.80 -13.30
CA GLN A 55 -0.92 -2.49 -12.69
C GLN A 55 -0.81 -2.55 -11.16
N PHE A 56 -0.14 -1.55 -10.58
CA PHE A 56 -0.03 -1.42 -9.13
C PHE A 56 -1.18 -0.58 -8.58
N LEU A 57 -2.05 -1.16 -7.76
CA LEU A 57 -3.36 -0.56 -7.43
C LEU A 57 -3.37 0.26 -6.13
N THR A 58 -2.33 0.16 -5.29
CA THR A 58 -2.32 0.76 -3.94
C THR A 58 -2.58 2.26 -3.97
N GLY A 59 -1.96 3.00 -4.88
CA GLY A 59 -2.17 4.45 -5.00
C GLY A 59 -3.62 4.80 -5.27
N THR A 60 -4.22 4.12 -6.25
CA THR A 60 -5.62 4.28 -6.63
C THR A 60 -6.55 3.97 -5.46
N ILE A 61 -6.31 2.87 -4.76
CA ILE A 61 -7.13 2.46 -3.60
C ILE A 61 -7.01 3.49 -2.47
N LEU A 62 -5.79 3.88 -2.09
CA LEU A 62 -5.56 4.86 -1.02
C LEU A 62 -6.17 6.22 -1.35
N LYS A 63 -6.12 6.65 -2.62
CA LYS A 63 -6.76 7.87 -3.08
C LYS A 63 -8.27 7.81 -2.86
N VAL A 64 -8.92 6.73 -3.27
CA VAL A 64 -10.37 6.53 -3.05
C VAL A 64 -10.71 6.52 -1.57
N LEU A 65 -9.94 5.82 -0.73
CA LEU A 65 -10.18 5.75 0.71
C LEU A 65 -10.05 7.11 1.39
N ARG A 66 -9.02 7.89 1.03
CA ARG A 66 -8.83 9.27 1.49
C ARG A 66 -9.99 10.17 1.05
N ASP A 67 -10.39 10.09 -0.22
CA ASP A 67 -11.48 10.93 -0.76
C ASP A 67 -12.84 10.59 -0.11
N ASN A 68 -12.96 9.42 0.54
CA ASN A 68 -14.13 9.00 1.32
C ASN A 68 -13.93 9.14 2.85
N ASN A 69 -12.89 9.83 3.32
CA ASN A 69 -12.57 10.02 4.76
C ASN A 69 -12.43 8.72 5.57
N VAL A 70 -11.98 7.64 4.93
CA VAL A 70 -11.67 6.36 5.61
C VAL A 70 -10.25 6.38 6.18
N LEU A 71 -9.34 7.14 5.55
CA LEU A 71 -7.93 7.29 5.89
C LEU A 71 -7.56 8.74 6.20
#